data_AF-A0A948BM92-F1
#
_entry.id   AF-A0A948BM92-F1
#
_cell.length_a   1.000
_cell.length_b   1.000
_cell.length_c   1.000
_cell.angle_alpha   90.00
_cell.angle_beta   90.00
_cell.angle_gamma   90.00
#
_symmetry.space_group_name_H-M   'P 1'
#
loop_
_entity.id
_entity.type
_entity.pdbx_description
1 polymer ?
#
loop_
_entity_poly.entity_id
_entity_poly.type
_entity_poly.pdbx_seq_one_letter_code
_entity_poly.pdbx_strand_id
1 'polypeptide(L)'
;MDWKVFFMTFGAVFFAELADKTQLVGIGMTSKTGKPLSVWFGSVCAYMIVTLLSVLIGMVLSKHLNPDLIRYSGAALFIIIGVLMIFKIL
;
A
#
# COMPACT_ATOMS: atom_id res chain seq x y z
N MET A 1 -11.21 -23.01 10.19
CA MET A 1 -10.17 -22.02 9.85
C MET A 1 -8.83 -22.72 9.95
N ASP A 2 -8.12 -22.90 8.84
CA ASP A 2 -6.79 -23.49 8.85
C ASP A 2 -5.82 -22.56 9.58
N TRP A 3 -5.60 -22.80 10.87
CA TRP A 3 -4.76 -21.98 11.74
C TRP A 3 -3.33 -21.83 11.16
N LYS A 4 -2.84 -22.86 10.47
CA LYS A 4 -1.57 -22.80 9.71
C LYS A 4 -1.55 -21.72 8.63
N VAL A 5 -2.63 -21.58 7.87
CA VAL A 5 -2.75 -20.57 6.82
C VAL A 5 -2.78 -19.18 7.43
N PHE A 6 -3.48 -19.00 8.56
CA PHE A 6 -3.50 -17.73 9.26
C PHE A 6 -2.08 -17.28 9.68
N PHE A 7 -1.32 -18.13 10.36
CA PHE A 7 0.03 -17.77 10.81
C PHE A 7 1.01 -17.58 9.65
N MET A 8 0.92 -18.37 8.58
CA MET A 8 1.75 -18.18 7.38
C MET A 8 1.46 -16.84 6.70
N THR A 9 0.20 -16.54 6.45
CA THR A 9 -0.19 -15.29 5.78
C THR A 9 0.08 -14.08 6.66
N PHE A 10 -0.23 -14.16 7.96
CA PHE A 10 0.11 -13.10 8.92
C PHE A 10 1.62 -12.86 8.94
N GLY A 11 2.42 -13.91 9.09
CA GLY A 11 3.88 -13.80 9.12
C GLY A 11 4.43 -13.19 7.83
N ALA A 12 3.99 -13.68 6.66
CA ALA A 12 4.43 -13.18 5.37
C ALA A 12 4.12 -11.69 5.17
N VAL A 13 2.88 -11.28 5.45
CA VAL A 13 2.45 -9.87 5.31
C VAL A 13 3.12 -8.99 6.37
N PHE A 14 3.21 -9.46 7.62
CA PHE A 14 3.84 -8.71 8.70
C PHE A 14 5.31 -8.42 8.42
N PHE A 15 6.08 -9.42 7.96
CA PHE A 15 7.48 -9.20 7.57
C PHE A 15 7.63 -8.34 6.31
N ALA A 16 6.71 -8.45 5.35
CA ALA A 16 6.70 -7.59 4.17
C ALA A 16 6.44 -6.11 4.53
N GLU A 17 5.55 -5.85 5.50
CA GLU A 17 5.14 -4.50 5.92
C GLU A 17 6.08 -3.88 6.98
N LEU A 18 6.78 -4.69 7.79
CA LEU A 18 7.66 -4.22 8.87
C LEU A 18 8.85 -3.36 8.42
N ALA A 19 9.27 -3.48 7.16
CA ALA A 19 10.40 -2.76 6.61
C ALA A 19 9.98 -1.64 5.64
N ASP A 20 8.73 -1.18 5.72
CA ASP A 20 8.23 -0.19 4.78
C ASP A 20 8.63 1.25 5.17
N LYS A 21 8.93 2.04 4.14
CA LYS A 21 9.36 3.44 4.25
C LYS A 21 8.30 4.29 4.96
N THR A 22 7.03 3.92 4.87
CA THR A 22 5.92 4.60 5.57
C THR A 22 6.10 4.60 7.08
N GLN A 23 6.63 3.52 7.68
CA GLN A 23 6.88 3.44 9.12
C GLN A 23 7.99 4.41 9.55
N LEU A 24 9.07 4.49 8.77
CA LEU A 24 10.16 5.45 9.01
C LEU A 24 9.68 6.91 8.89
N VAL A 25 8.79 7.19 7.93
CA VAL A 25 8.15 8.52 7.79
C VAL A 25 7.28 8.83 9.00
N GLY A 26 6.51 7.86 9.51
CA GLY A 26 5.68 8.02 10.71
C GLY A 26 6.51 8.34 11.96
N ILE A 27 7.62 7.61 12.17
CA ILE A 27 8.56 7.86 13.27
C ILE A 27 9.21 9.24 13.11
N GLY A 28 9.66 9.60 11.90
CA GLY A 28 10.27 10.89 11.62
C GLY A 28 9.33 12.07 11.86
N MET A 29 8.08 11.97 11.39
CA MET A 29 7.04 12.98 11.62
C MET A 29 6.70 13.11 13.10
N THR A 30 6.61 12.00 13.82
CA THR A 30 6.36 11.97 15.26
C THR A 30 7.51 12.62 16.04
N SER A 31 8.76 12.29 15.69
CA SER A 31 9.96 12.87 16.29
C SER A 31 10.04 14.39 16.05
N LYS A 32 9.64 14.87 14.87
CA LYS A 32 9.64 16.30 14.53
C LYS A 32 8.53 17.09 15.23
N THR A 33 7.33 16.52 15.37
CA THR A 33 6.17 17.23 15.94
C THR A 33 5.98 17.02 17.43
N GLY A 34 6.59 16.00 18.02
CA GLY A 34 6.41 15.61 19.42
C GLY A 34 4.99 15.14 19.76
N LYS A 35 4.13 14.91 18.76
CA LYS A 35 2.69 14.60 18.92
C LYS A 35 2.34 13.27 18.24
N PRO A 36 2.67 12.11 18.84
CA PRO A 36 2.47 10.79 18.25
C PRO A 36 1.00 10.52 17.87
N LEU A 37 0.06 10.90 18.73
CA LEU A 37 -1.37 10.69 18.48
C LEU A 37 -1.86 11.46 17.25
N SER A 38 -1.39 12.70 17.05
CA SER A 38 -1.80 13.51 15.89
C SER A 38 -1.29 12.92 14.58
N VAL A 39 -0.04 12.42 14.57
CA VAL A 39 0.55 11.77 13.39
C VAL A 39 -0.14 10.46 13.09
N TRP A 40 -0.49 9.68 14.12
CA TRP A 40 -1.25 8.45 13.98
C TRP A 40 -2.63 8.70 13.38
N PHE A 41 -3.42 9.61 13.95
CA PHE A 41 -4.74 9.96 13.41
C PHE A 41 -4.65 10.51 11.99
N GLY A 42 -3.67 11.38 11.71
CA GLY A 42 -3.46 11.90 10.35
C GLY A 42 -3.17 10.80 9.34
N SER A 43 -2.29 9.85 9.70
CA SER A 43 -1.91 8.74 8.82
C SER A 43 -3.09 7.79 8.57
N VAL A 44 -3.84 7.46 9.62
CA VAL A 44 -5.03 6.60 9.54
C VAL A 44 -6.12 7.24 8.68
N CYS A 45 -6.42 8.53 8.89
CA CYS A 45 -7.39 9.26 8.08
C CYS A 45 -6.95 9.36 6.62
N ALA A 46 -5.67 9.67 6.36
CA ALA A 46 -5.13 9.71 5.01
C ALA A 46 -5.25 8.35 4.31
N TYR A 47 -4.90 7.26 5.00
CA TYR A 47 -5.00 5.91 4.46
C TYR A 47 -6.45 5.51 4.16
N MET A 48 -7.40 5.85 5.04
CA MET A 48 -8.83 5.64 4.78
C MET A 48 -9.31 6.38 3.54
N ILE A 49 -8.94 7.65 3.39
CA ILE A 49 -9.35 8.47 2.24
C ILE A 49 -8.76 7.90 0.94
N VAL A 50 -7.47 7.58 0.93
CA VAL A 50 -6.81 7.00 -0.26
C VAL A 50 -7.44 5.66 -0.63
N THR A 51 -7.73 4.80 0.35
CA THR A 51 -8.36 3.51 0.11
C THR A 51 -9.78 3.69 -0.44
N LEU A 52 -10.56 4.59 0.14
CA LEU A 52 -11.92 4.90 -0.32
C LEU A 52 -11.91 5.37 -1.78
N LEU A 53 -11.05 6.34 -2.11
CA LEU A 53 -10.90 6.84 -3.48
C LEU A 53 -10.44 5.74 -4.43
N SER A 54 -9.48 4.92 -4.03
CA SER A 54 -8.98 3.79 -4.84
C SER A 54 -10.09 2.80 -5.16
N VAL A 55 -10.93 2.45 -4.19
CA VAL A 55 -12.07 1.54 -4.39
C VAL A 55 -13.14 2.16 -5.28
N LEU A 56 -13.48 3.44 -5.08
CA LEU A 56 -14.46 4.13 -5.93
C LEU A 56 -14.00 4.20 -7.38
N ILE A 57 -12.75 4.60 -7.61
CA ILE A 57 -12.13 4.65 -8.94
C ILE A 57 -12.08 3.24 -9.55
N GLY A 58 -11.63 2.25 -8.78
CA GLY A 58 -11.58 0.85 -9.22
C GLY A 58 -12.95 0.30 -9.61
N MET A 59 -14.01 0.65 -8.87
CA MET A 59 -15.38 0.25 -9.19
C MET A 59 -15.87 0.87 -10.49
N VAL A 60 -15.59 2.16 -10.73
CA VAL A 60 -15.98 2.85 -11.96
C VAL A 60 -15.22 2.30 -13.17
N LEU A 61 -13.90 2.06 -13.03
CA LEU A 61 -13.09 1.45 -14.08
C LEU A 61 -13.57 0.04 -14.41
N SER A 62 -13.86 -0.78 -13.39
CA SER A 62 -14.32 -2.17 -13.57
C SER A 62 -15.65 -2.28 -14.32
N LYS A 63 -16.50 -1.24 -14.28
CA LYS A 63 -17.74 -1.19 -15.08
C LYS A 63 -17.52 -0.90 -16.57
N HIS A 64 -16.44 -0.20 -16.92
CA HIS A 64 -16.18 0.25 -18.30
C HIS A 64 -15.05 -0.51 -18.98
N LEU A 65 -14.20 -1.19 -18.23
CA LEU A 65 -13.02 -1.89 -18.72
C LEU A 65 -13.13 -3.38 -18.44
N ASN A 66 -12.72 -4.18 -19.43
CA ASN A 66 -12.66 -5.62 -19.28
C ASN A 66 -11.64 -5.97 -18.17
N PRO A 67 -11.98 -6.83 -17.19
CA PRO A 67 -11.09 -7.20 -16.08
C PRO A 67 -9.69 -7.67 -16.50
N ASP A 68 -9.55 -8.28 -17.68
CA ASP A 68 -8.25 -8.68 -18.22
C ASP A 68 -7.33 -7.48 -18.49
N LEU A 69 -7.87 -6.38 -19.03
CA LEU A 69 -7.09 -5.16 -19.30
C LEU A 69 -6.61 -4.50 -18.01
N ILE A 70 -7.44 -4.53 -16.96
CA ILE A 70 -7.06 -4.02 -15.62
C ILE A 70 -5.93 -4.88 -15.04
N ARG A 71 -6.02 -6.20 -15.20
CA ARG A 71 -4.97 -7.13 -14.72
C ARG A 71 -3.65 -6.93 -15.46
N TYR A 72 -3.67 -6.88 -16.80
CA TYR A 72 -2.46 -6.70 -17.60
C TYR A 72 -1.83 -5.33 -17.39
N SER A 73 -2.64 -4.27 -17.27
CA SER A 73 -2.11 -2.92 -16.99
C SER A 73 -1.47 -2.85 -15.60
N GLY A 74 -2.08 -3.45 -14.58
CA GLY A 74 -1.47 -3.57 -13.24
C GLY A 74 -0.14 -4.32 -13.27
N ALA A 75 -0.07 -5.46 -13.95
CA ALA A 75 1.17 -6.23 -14.10
C ALA A 75 2.26 -5.44 -14.83
N ALA A 76 1.91 -4.75 -15.92
CA ALA A 76 2.84 -3.92 -16.68
C ALA A 76 3.39 -2.76 -15.82
N LEU A 77 2.53 -2.08 -15.07
CA LEU A 77 2.94 -1.01 -14.14
C LEU A 77 3.91 -1.53 -13.08
N PHE A 78 3.65 -2.70 -12.49
CA PHE A 78 4.58 -3.32 -11.53
C PHE A 78 5.94 -3.62 -12.15
N ILE A 79 5.98 -4.16 -13.38
CA ILE A 79 7.24 -4.41 -14.09
C ILE A 79 7.98 -3.09 -14.35
N ILE A 80 7.29 -2.06 -14.84
CA ILE A 80 7.88 -0.75 -15.12
C ILE A 80 8.49 -0.15 -13.85
N ILE A 81 7.75 -0.15 -12.74
CA ILE A 81 8.25 0.36 -11.45
C ILE A 81 9.47 -0.45 -10.99
N GLY A 82 9.42 -1.78 -11.10
CA GLY A 82 10.54 -2.65 -10.76
C GLY A 82 11.80 -2.35 -11.58
N VAL A 83 11.65 -2.13 -12.89
CA VAL A 83 12.75 -1.75 -13.78
C VAL A 83 13.30 -0.37 -13.42
N LEU A 84 12.45 0.63 -13.20
CA LEU A 84 12.87 1.98 -12.81
C LEU A 84 13.65 1.98 -11.49
N MET A 85 13.23 1.14 -10.54
CA MET A 85 13.90 0.96 -9.25
C MET A 85 15.28 0.29 -9.41
N ILE A 86 15.43 -0.67 -10.33
CA ILE A 86 16.73 -1.30 -10.67
C ILE A 86 17.71 -0.26 -11.24
N PHE A 87 17.23 0.60 -12.14
CA PHE A 87 18.05 1.68 -12.72
C PHE A 87 18.24 2.88 -11.77
N LYS A 88 17.70 2.81 -10.55
CA LYS A 88 17.83 3.84 -9.51
C LYS A 88 17.35 5.23 -9.96
N ILE A 89 16.44 5.26 -10.93
CA ILE A 89 15.74 6.47 -11.38
C ILE A 89 14.71 6.89 -10.33
N LEU A 90 14.23 5.93 -9.53
CA LEU A 90 13.37 6.07 -8.36
C LEU A 90 14.10 5.54 -7.12
#